data_AF-A0A653MKI5-F1
#
_entry.id   AF-A0A653MKI5-F1
#
_cell.length_a   1.000
_cell.length_b   1.000
_cell.length_c   1.000
_cell.angle_alpha   90.00
_cell.angle_beta   90.00
_cell.angle_gamma   90.00
#
_symmetry.space_group_name_H-M   'P 1'
#
loop_
_entity.id
_entity.type
_entity.pdbx_description
1 polymer ?
#
loop_
_entity_poly.entity_id
_entity_poly.type
_entity_poly.pdbx_seq_one_letter_code
_entity_poly.pdbx_strand_id
1 'polypeptide(L)'
;MNDIYDRLEFARKQLGYSYAALGKILNISGDAVRKGIIDRKNLKPNYINLLVNNLNISDQWLHTGLGDMLNGVLSINTIEYKKTIEDYKNIDGKFSETKRFPKEVIIITAKAGLNLQSNYYADELLDDLEKRVIYLDHDAKGRYFEIDSTGDSMNDGSIDSIANGDKLLLREIPKIYWKSKFHINKWDFTFFHYDKGFITKRIKEHNVDTGDLLLESRNPDKDQYPDFWINLKECAIVCNVVEVRRQKGVYY
;
A
#
# COMPACT_ATOMS: atom_id res chain seq x y z
N MET A 1 -27.32 9.85 6.53
CA MET A 1 -26.28 10.53 7.34
C MET A 1 -26.98 11.65 8.06
N ASN A 2 -27.05 11.57 9.38
CA ASN A 2 -28.02 12.35 10.16
C ASN A 2 -27.42 13.66 10.71
N ASP A 3 -26.11 13.68 10.97
CA ASP A 3 -25.43 14.85 11.52
C ASP A 3 -24.06 15.10 10.84
N ILE A 4 -23.39 16.16 11.29
CA ILE A 4 -22.06 16.57 10.79
C ILE A 4 -20.97 15.53 11.05
N TYR A 5 -21.07 14.79 12.16
CA TYR A 5 -20.09 13.80 12.57
C TYR A 5 -20.19 12.53 11.72
N ASP A 6 -21.40 12.10 11.39
CA ASP A 6 -21.65 11.02 10.43
C ASP A 6 -21.03 11.35 9.07
N ARG A 7 -21.14 12.60 8.63
CA ARG A 7 -20.60 13.08 7.34
C ARG A 7 -19.08 13.20 7.37
N LEU A 8 -18.47 13.66 8.47
CA LEU A 8 -17.01 13.63 8.66
C LEU A 8 -16.46 12.20 8.64
N GLU A 9 -17.14 11.28 9.32
CA GLU A 9 -16.72 9.87 9.35
C GLU A 9 -16.88 9.21 7.98
N PHE A 10 -17.96 9.53 7.26
CA PHE A 10 -18.15 9.07 5.90
C PHE A 10 -17.06 9.62 4.96
N ALA A 11 -16.79 10.92 4.98
CA ALA A 11 -15.78 11.54 4.15
C ALA A 11 -14.38 11.00 4.44
N ARG A 12 -14.03 10.83 5.72
CA ARG A 12 -12.78 10.20 6.14
C ARG A 12 -12.60 8.81 5.51
N LYS A 13 -13.65 7.97 5.58
CA LYS A 13 -13.64 6.62 5.00
C LYS A 13 -13.51 6.63 3.48
N GLN A 14 -14.27 7.47 2.80
CA GLN A 14 -14.24 7.56 1.32
C GLN A 14 -12.88 8.07 0.80
N LEU A 15 -12.27 9.01 1.53
CA LEU A 15 -10.97 9.59 1.18
C LEU A 15 -9.78 8.75 1.67
N GLY A 16 -10.03 7.67 2.42
CA GLY A 16 -8.98 6.77 2.89
C GLY A 16 -8.08 7.33 4.00
N TYR A 17 -8.53 8.35 4.75
CA TYR A 17 -7.75 8.91 5.85
C TYR A 17 -7.90 8.09 7.14
N SER A 18 -6.80 7.79 7.82
CA SER A 18 -6.84 7.23 9.19
C SER A 18 -7.13 8.32 10.23
N TYR A 19 -7.61 7.93 11.43
CA TYR A 19 -7.77 8.91 12.52
C TYR A 19 -6.42 9.50 12.95
N ALA A 20 -5.34 8.72 12.86
CA ALA A 20 -3.98 9.19 13.09
C ALA A 20 -3.54 10.25 12.07
N ALA A 21 -3.84 10.04 10.77
CA ALA A 21 -3.58 11.03 9.73
C ALA A 21 -4.34 12.34 10.00
N LEU A 22 -5.62 12.25 10.40
CA LEU A 22 -6.37 13.43 10.84
C LEU A 22 -5.79 14.06 12.12
N GLY A 23 -5.28 13.24 13.04
CA GLY A 23 -4.60 13.71 14.24
C GLY A 23 -3.35 14.53 13.93
N LYS A 24 -2.55 14.08 12.95
CA LYS A 24 -1.38 14.81 12.44
C LYS A 24 -1.79 16.18 11.84
N ILE A 25 -2.89 16.25 11.08
CA ILE A 25 -3.45 17.51 10.53
C ILE A 25 -3.87 18.47 11.65
N LEU A 26 -4.49 17.93 12.70
CA LEU A 26 -5.04 18.71 13.81
C LEU A 26 -4.04 18.96 14.96
N ASN A 27 -2.83 18.39 14.86
CA ASN A 27 -1.83 18.36 15.92
C ASN A 27 -2.37 17.83 17.26
N ILE A 28 -3.14 16.73 17.21
CA ILE A 28 -3.67 16.00 18.37
C ILE A 28 -3.56 14.49 18.15
N SER A 29 -3.78 13.67 19.19
CA SER A 29 -3.74 12.22 19.03
C SER A 29 -4.88 11.71 18.14
N GLY A 30 -4.62 10.64 17.37
CA GLY A 30 -5.65 10.01 16.54
C GLY A 30 -6.85 9.51 17.36
N ASP A 31 -6.62 9.01 18.58
CA ASP A 31 -7.70 8.64 19.50
C ASP A 31 -8.54 9.84 19.93
N ALA A 32 -7.95 11.03 20.11
CA ALA A 32 -8.73 12.25 20.37
C ALA A 32 -9.62 12.62 19.18
N VAL A 33 -9.13 12.45 17.94
CA VAL A 33 -9.95 12.63 16.73
C VAL A 33 -11.09 11.62 16.69
N ARG A 34 -10.80 10.33 16.91
CA ARG A 34 -11.80 9.26 16.93
C ARG A 34 -12.88 9.54 17.96
N LYS A 35 -12.52 9.85 19.21
CA LYS A 35 -13.47 10.21 20.28
C LYS A 35 -14.30 11.42 19.90
N GLY A 36 -13.68 12.38 19.23
CA GLY A 36 -14.34 13.59 18.80
C GLY A 36 -15.36 13.40 17.68
N ILE A 37 -15.09 12.50 16.72
CA ILE A 37 -15.99 12.17 15.60
C ILE A 37 -17.02 11.10 16.00
N ILE A 38 -16.58 9.98 16.58
CA ILE A 38 -17.43 8.82 16.89
C ILE A 38 -18.19 9.01 18.20
N ASP A 39 -17.51 9.44 19.26
CA ASP A 39 -18.15 9.59 20.57
C ASP A 39 -18.84 10.96 20.71
N ARG A 40 -18.90 11.75 19.62
CA ARG A 40 -19.47 13.11 19.52
C ARG A 40 -18.95 14.06 20.60
N LYS A 41 -17.72 13.85 21.09
CA LYS A 41 -17.10 14.69 22.11
C LYS A 41 -16.54 15.97 21.47
N ASN A 42 -17.43 16.94 21.23
CA ASN A 42 -17.17 18.34 20.88
C ASN A 42 -15.81 18.60 20.20
N LEU A 43 -15.64 18.12 18.96
CA LEU A 43 -14.60 18.67 18.08
C LEU A 43 -14.79 20.19 18.03
N LYS A 44 -13.76 20.95 18.42
CA LYS A 44 -13.82 22.40 18.33
C LYS A 44 -14.08 22.82 16.87
N PRO A 45 -14.87 23.87 16.61
CA PRO A 45 -15.15 24.34 15.25
C PRO A 45 -13.87 24.56 14.42
N ASN A 46 -12.79 25.05 15.03
CA ASN A 46 -11.49 25.22 14.37
C ASN A 46 -10.91 23.91 13.81
N TYR A 47 -11.13 22.78 14.48
CA TYR A 47 -10.68 21.47 13.99
C TYR A 47 -11.54 21.01 12.81
N ILE A 48 -12.84 21.26 12.84
CA ILE A 48 -13.73 20.94 11.71
C ILE A 48 -13.28 21.73 10.48
N ASN A 49 -13.02 23.04 10.63
CA ASN A 49 -12.52 23.88 9.54
C ASN A 49 -11.18 23.39 8.97
N LEU A 50 -10.25 22.99 9.85
CA LEU A 50 -8.98 22.40 9.42
C LEU A 50 -9.19 21.11 8.63
N LEU A 51 -10.08 20.22 9.08
CA LEU A 51 -10.40 18.99 8.36
C LEU A 51 -11.06 19.30 7.00
N VAL A 52 -12.03 20.19 6.95
CA VAL A 52 -12.73 20.61 5.73
C VAL A 52 -11.73 21.10 4.68
N ASN A 53 -10.82 21.99 5.08
CA ASN A 53 -9.81 22.55 4.19
C ASN A 53 -8.79 21.51 3.72
N ASN A 54 -8.29 20.66 4.63
CA ASN A 54 -7.26 19.68 4.29
C ASN A 54 -7.80 18.50 3.48
N LEU A 55 -9.06 18.10 3.71
CA LEU A 55 -9.73 17.01 3.01
C LEU A 55 -10.46 17.48 1.75
N ASN A 56 -10.44 18.79 1.47
CA ASN A 56 -11.14 19.42 0.37
C ASN A 56 -12.65 19.11 0.36
N ILE A 57 -13.27 19.06 1.54
CA ILE A 57 -14.69 18.75 1.73
C ILE A 57 -15.54 20.02 1.50
N SER A 58 -16.70 19.89 0.87
CA SER A 58 -17.67 20.98 0.77
C SER A 58 -18.30 21.28 2.13
N ASP A 59 -18.19 22.54 2.55
CA ASP A 59 -18.81 23.03 3.79
C ASP A 59 -20.34 22.88 3.74
N GLN A 60 -20.93 23.20 2.58
CA GLN A 60 -22.36 23.03 2.34
C GLN A 60 -22.78 21.56 2.49
N TRP A 61 -22.06 20.63 1.86
CA TRP A 61 -22.35 19.21 1.99
C TRP A 61 -22.16 18.73 3.43
N LEU A 62 -21.12 19.20 4.12
CA LEU A 62 -20.83 18.80 5.49
C LEU A 62 -21.93 19.25 6.48
N HIS A 63 -22.49 20.44 6.31
CA HIS A 63 -23.52 20.96 7.21
C HIS A 63 -24.94 20.53 6.84
N THR A 64 -25.24 20.38 5.54
CA THR A 64 -26.62 20.15 5.06
C THR A 64 -26.84 18.75 4.46
N GLY A 65 -25.78 18.06 4.05
CA GLY A 65 -25.84 16.82 3.29
C GLY A 65 -26.25 16.99 1.83
N LEU A 66 -26.38 18.23 1.33
CA LEU A 66 -26.77 18.54 -0.04
C LEU A 66 -25.55 18.86 -0.91
N GLY A 67 -25.57 18.44 -2.17
CA GLY A 67 -24.48 18.68 -3.14
C GLY A 67 -23.38 17.62 -3.10
N ASP A 68 -22.23 17.93 -3.70
CA ASP A 68 -21.07 17.03 -3.77
C ASP A 68 -20.21 17.11 -2.50
N MET A 69 -19.67 15.96 -2.07
CA MET A 69 -18.81 15.87 -0.89
C MET A 69 -17.52 16.69 -1.01
N LEU A 70 -16.95 16.79 -2.21
CA LEU A 70 -15.69 17.49 -2.47
C LEU A 70 -15.97 18.82 -3.16
N ASN A 71 -15.26 19.87 -2.76
CA ASN A 71 -15.19 21.07 -3.60
C ASN A 71 -14.38 20.67 -4.84
N GLY A 72 -15.01 20.64 -6.01
CA GLY A 72 -14.40 20.16 -7.26
C GLY A 72 -12.93 20.58 -7.45
N VAL A 73 -12.13 19.69 -8.02
CA VAL A 73 -10.65 19.69 -8.14
C VAL A 73 -9.99 21.02 -7.75
N LEU A 74 -9.62 21.15 -6.47
CA LEU A 74 -8.67 22.16 -6.02
C LEU A 74 -7.25 21.59 -6.14
N SER A 75 -6.47 22.24 -7.00
CA SER A 75 -5.05 22.03 -7.22
C SER A 75 -4.28 22.08 -5.89
N ILE A 76 -3.67 20.95 -5.53
CA ILE A 76 -2.95 20.76 -4.28
C ILE A 76 -1.77 21.75 -4.19
N ASN A 77 -1.84 22.65 -3.21
CA ASN A 77 -0.72 23.49 -2.79
C ASN A 77 0.39 22.60 -2.24
N THR A 78 1.42 22.42 -3.05
CA THR A 78 2.63 21.68 -2.74
C THR A 78 3.58 22.61 -1.99
N ILE A 79 3.60 22.57 -0.66
CA ILE A 79 4.65 23.25 0.10
C ILE A 79 5.86 22.32 0.18
N GLU A 80 6.87 22.73 -0.60
CA GLU A 80 8.31 22.43 -0.49
C GLU A 80 8.79 20.98 -0.66
N TYR A 81 8.78 20.54 -1.91
CA TYR A 81 10.00 19.95 -2.49
C TYR A 81 10.30 20.65 -3.82
N LYS A 82 10.81 21.89 -3.75
CA LYS A 82 11.50 22.51 -4.89
C LYS A 82 12.87 21.85 -5.02
N LYS A 83 12.89 20.64 -5.60
CA LYS A 83 13.89 20.38 -6.64
C LYS A 83 13.23 20.79 -7.94
N THR A 84 13.62 21.96 -8.42
CA THR A 84 13.15 22.52 -9.67
C THR A 84 13.38 21.52 -10.80
N ILE A 85 12.41 21.44 -11.72
CA ILE A 85 12.48 20.68 -12.98
C ILE A 85 13.77 20.97 -13.78
N GLU A 86 14.48 22.06 -13.45
CA GLU A 86 15.78 22.43 -14.00
C GLU A 86 16.93 21.49 -13.64
N ASP A 87 16.86 20.72 -12.55
CA ASP A 87 17.91 19.75 -12.20
C ASP A 87 17.98 18.53 -13.13
N TYR A 88 16.94 18.31 -13.96
CA TYR A 88 16.95 17.27 -15.01
C TYR A 88 17.37 17.80 -16.39
N LYS A 89 17.73 19.08 -16.49
CA LYS A 89 18.39 19.61 -17.68
C LYS A 89 19.89 19.36 -17.56
N ASN A 90 20.35 18.32 -18.24
CA ASN A 90 21.67 18.11 -18.84
C ASN A 90 22.18 16.71 -18.53
N ILE A 91 22.01 15.82 -19.50
CA ILE A 91 22.98 14.84 -20.00
C ILE A 91 22.35 14.32 -21.31
N ASP A 92 22.94 14.72 -22.43
CA ASP A 92 22.95 14.00 -23.72
C ASP A 92 21.73 14.01 -24.67
N GLY A 93 20.94 15.09 -24.69
CA GLY A 93 20.28 15.53 -25.94
C GLY A 93 19.36 14.56 -26.69
N LYS A 94 18.87 13.49 -26.05
CA LYS A 94 17.87 12.57 -26.62
C LYS A 94 16.67 12.48 -25.66
N PHE A 95 15.69 13.32 -25.92
CA PHE A 95 14.42 13.33 -25.19
C PHE A 95 13.62 12.06 -25.46
N SER A 96 13.29 11.36 -24.40
CA SER A 96 11.96 10.77 -24.23
C SER A 96 11.30 11.59 -23.12
N GLU A 97 10.32 12.43 -23.47
CA GLU A 97 9.43 13.13 -22.53
C GLU A 97 8.51 12.14 -21.79
N THR A 98 9.05 11.05 -21.25
CA THR A 98 8.27 10.14 -20.41
C THR A 98 8.01 10.85 -19.09
N LYS A 99 6.82 11.47 -19.00
CA LYS A 99 6.25 11.93 -17.74
C LYS A 99 6.34 10.79 -16.71
N ARG A 100 7.21 10.96 -15.71
CA ARG A 100 7.35 9.97 -14.64
C ARG A 100 6.46 10.33 -13.46
N PHE A 101 5.83 9.32 -12.88
CA PHE A 101 4.86 9.45 -11.80
C PHE A 101 5.51 9.02 -10.48
N PRO A 102 5.65 9.91 -9.49
CA PRO A 102 6.20 9.57 -8.19
C PRO A 102 5.25 8.63 -7.45
N LYS A 103 5.79 7.58 -6.83
CA LYS A 103 5.03 6.63 -6.03
C LYS A 103 5.74 6.32 -4.73
N GLU A 104 5.00 6.41 -3.63
CA GLU A 104 5.47 6.01 -2.31
C GLU A 104 5.53 4.48 -2.20
N VAL A 105 6.64 3.98 -1.69
CA VAL A 105 6.92 2.57 -1.41
C VAL A 105 7.15 2.44 0.08
N ILE A 106 6.35 1.61 0.74
CA ILE A 106 6.45 1.31 2.17
C ILE A 106 7.48 0.20 2.37
N ILE A 107 8.52 0.47 3.15
CA ILE A 107 9.58 -0.49 3.43
C ILE A 107 9.19 -1.29 4.66
N ILE A 108 9.07 -2.61 4.49
CA ILE A 108 8.72 -3.53 5.57
C ILE A 108 9.93 -4.41 5.88
N THR A 109 10.59 -4.07 6.99
CA THR A 109 11.67 -4.91 7.53
C THR A 109 11.12 -6.22 8.08
N ALA A 110 11.95 -7.27 8.16
CA ALA A 110 11.57 -8.55 8.75
C ALA A 110 10.94 -8.39 10.16
N LYS A 111 11.46 -7.46 10.97
CA LYS A 111 10.93 -7.13 12.30
C LYS A 111 9.54 -6.48 12.25
N ALA A 112 9.30 -5.58 11.29
CA ALA A 112 7.99 -4.97 11.09
C ALA A 112 6.95 -5.97 10.55
N GLY A 113 7.39 -6.93 9.72
CA GLY A 113 6.54 -8.00 9.19
C GLY A 113 5.93 -8.90 10.27
N LEU A 114 6.64 -9.18 11.36
CA LEU A 114 6.13 -9.95 12.50
C LEU A 114 5.00 -9.21 13.25
N ASN A 115 5.01 -7.87 13.26
CA ASN A 115 3.95 -7.07 13.90
C ASN A 115 2.71 -6.88 13.02
N LEU A 116 2.84 -7.11 11.71
CA LEU A 116 1.72 -7.10 10.76
C LEU A 116 0.91 -8.41 10.81
N GLN A 117 1.52 -9.52 11.26
CA GLN A 117 0.89 -10.84 11.39
C GLN A 117 -0.20 -10.88 12.48
N SER A 118 -0.09 -10.04 13.50
CA SER A 118 -0.93 -10.12 14.71
C SER A 118 -2.12 -9.16 14.74
N ASN A 119 -2.29 -8.27 13.75
CA ASN A 119 -3.24 -7.16 13.86
C ASN A 119 -4.21 -7.02 12.68
N TYR A 120 -5.50 -6.92 13.05
CA TYR A 120 -6.62 -6.52 12.21
C TYR A 120 -6.47 -5.07 11.65
N TYR A 121 -5.48 -4.31 12.13
CA TYR A 121 -5.19 -2.89 11.82
C TYR A 121 -3.90 -2.68 11.01
N ALA A 122 -3.67 -3.52 9.98
CA ALA A 122 -2.48 -3.44 9.14
C ALA A 122 -2.23 -2.02 8.56
N ASP A 123 -3.29 -1.28 8.21
CA ASP A 123 -3.17 0.05 7.62
C ASP A 123 -2.56 1.10 8.56
N GLU A 124 -2.88 1.08 9.86
CA GLU A 124 -2.32 2.05 10.82
C GLU A 124 -0.84 1.78 11.11
N LEU A 125 -0.43 0.51 11.13
CA LEU A 125 0.96 0.14 11.32
C LEU A 125 1.82 0.51 10.11
N LEU A 126 1.26 0.42 8.90
CA LEU A 126 1.95 0.74 7.65
C LEU A 126 2.26 2.25 7.51
N ASP A 127 1.46 3.13 8.13
CA ASP A 127 1.63 4.58 8.04
C ASP A 127 2.92 5.08 8.72
N ASP A 128 3.36 4.40 9.77
CA ASP A 128 4.54 4.77 10.56
C ASP A 128 5.82 4.07 10.10
N LEU A 129 5.73 3.19 9.08
CA LEU A 129 6.90 2.56 8.49
C LEU A 129 7.69 3.53 7.60
N GLU A 130 8.97 3.23 7.44
CA GLU A 130 9.85 3.95 6.53
C GLU A 130 9.32 3.88 5.09
N LYS A 131 9.40 5.00 4.38
CA LYS A 131 8.88 5.16 3.03
C LYS A 131 9.95 5.74 2.13
N ARG A 132 9.99 5.29 0.88
CA ARG A 132 10.81 5.89 -0.18
C ARG A 132 9.98 6.16 -1.43
N VAL A 133 10.46 7.06 -2.28
CA VAL A 133 9.79 7.39 -3.54
C VAL A 133 10.48 6.67 -4.70
N ILE A 134 9.69 6.05 -5.56
CA ILE A 134 10.10 5.58 -6.89
C ILE A 134 9.40 6.40 -7.96
N TYR A 135 9.93 6.35 -9.18
CA TYR A 135 9.36 7.05 -10.33
C TYR A 135 8.98 6.03 -11.40
N LEU A 136 7.69 5.96 -11.73
CA LEU A 136 7.14 5.02 -12.69
C LEU A 136 6.84 5.71 -14.02
N ASP A 137 6.89 4.98 -15.13
CA ASP A 137 6.54 5.54 -16.44
C ASP A 137 5.02 5.71 -16.66
N HIS A 138 4.20 5.23 -15.72
CA HIS A 138 2.75 5.38 -15.73
C HIS A 138 2.19 5.58 -14.32
N ASP A 139 1.01 6.20 -14.22
CA ASP A 139 0.29 6.38 -12.94
C ASP A 139 -0.31 5.05 -12.46
N ALA A 140 0.49 4.29 -11.72
CA ALA A 140 0.09 2.99 -11.21
C ALA A 140 -0.83 3.11 -9.98
N LYS A 141 -2.00 2.49 -10.07
CA LYS A 141 -2.95 2.32 -8.97
C LYS A 141 -2.48 1.21 -8.01
N GLY A 142 -2.76 1.38 -6.72
CA GLY A 142 -2.38 0.44 -5.64
C GLY A 142 -1.19 0.93 -4.81
N ARG A 143 -1.03 0.36 -3.61
CA ARG A 143 0.14 0.62 -2.74
C ARG A 143 1.34 -0.21 -3.19
N TYR A 144 2.52 0.28 -2.87
CA TYR A 144 3.77 -0.40 -3.15
C TYR A 144 4.49 -0.72 -1.85
N PHE A 145 5.14 -1.88 -1.82
CA PHE A 145 5.92 -2.33 -0.68
C PHE A 145 7.31 -2.76 -1.12
N GLU A 146 8.26 -2.67 -0.20
CA GLU A 146 9.58 -3.26 -0.34
C GLU A 146 9.83 -4.21 0.83
N ILE A 147 10.21 -5.45 0.51
CA ILE A 147 10.60 -6.46 1.50
C ILE A 147 11.93 -7.10 1.11
N ASP A 148 12.64 -7.65 2.09
CA ASP A 148 13.78 -8.53 1.84
C ASP A 148 13.28 -9.98 1.75
N SER A 149 13.70 -10.69 0.71
CA SER A 149 13.40 -12.11 0.52
C SER A 149 14.16 -12.97 1.53
N THR A 150 13.52 -14.00 2.06
CA THR A 150 14.13 -14.96 3.00
C THR A 150 14.03 -16.38 2.48
N GLY A 151 15.15 -17.10 2.54
CA GLY A 151 15.30 -18.47 2.05
C GLY A 151 15.32 -18.60 0.53
N ASP A 152 15.44 -19.85 0.06
CA ASP A 152 15.72 -20.17 -1.35
C ASP A 152 14.58 -20.91 -2.06
N SER A 153 13.37 -20.92 -1.47
CA SER A 153 12.20 -21.58 -2.08
C SER A 153 11.80 -21.03 -3.46
N MET A 154 12.20 -19.81 -3.80
CA MET A 154 11.95 -19.19 -5.11
C MET A 154 13.22 -19.07 -5.97
N ASN A 155 14.31 -19.72 -5.53
CA ASN A 155 15.58 -19.74 -6.23
C ASN A 155 15.67 -21.01 -7.10
N ASP A 156 15.41 -20.86 -8.40
CA ASP A 156 15.56 -21.93 -9.40
C ASP A 156 16.90 -21.87 -10.15
N GLY A 157 17.83 -21.01 -9.71
CA GLY A 157 19.12 -20.78 -10.36
C GLY A 157 19.05 -19.93 -11.64
N SER A 158 17.87 -19.51 -12.08
CA SER A 158 17.72 -18.60 -13.22
C SER A 158 18.08 -17.15 -12.86
N ILE A 159 18.26 -16.31 -13.89
CA ILE A 159 18.52 -14.88 -13.70
C ILE A 159 17.35 -14.14 -13.02
N ASP A 160 16.13 -14.63 -13.25
CA ASP A 160 14.89 -14.09 -12.70
C ASP A 160 14.48 -14.78 -11.39
N SER A 161 15.37 -15.60 -10.81
CA SER A 161 15.12 -16.28 -9.55
C SER A 161 15.11 -15.29 -8.38
N ILE A 162 14.36 -15.63 -7.33
CA ILE A 162 14.35 -14.86 -6.08
C ILE A 162 15.20 -15.61 -5.06
N ALA A 163 16.38 -15.08 -4.77
CA ALA A 163 17.32 -15.64 -3.81
C ALA A 163 17.13 -15.03 -2.40
N ASN A 164 17.70 -15.69 -1.40
CA ASN A 164 17.76 -15.15 -0.05
C ASN A 164 18.49 -13.79 -0.04
N GLY A 165 17.88 -12.78 0.59
CA GLY A 165 18.42 -11.42 0.68
C GLY A 165 18.10 -10.50 -0.50
N ASP A 166 17.46 -10.99 -1.57
CA ASP A 166 17.00 -10.14 -2.68
C ASP A 166 15.91 -9.16 -2.19
N LYS A 167 15.94 -7.92 -2.68
CA LYS A 167 14.89 -6.92 -2.39
C LYS A 167 13.75 -7.03 -3.39
N LEU A 168 12.54 -7.23 -2.90
CA LEU A 168 11.33 -7.35 -3.73
C LEU A 168 10.56 -6.03 -3.74
N LEU A 169 10.31 -5.47 -4.93
CA LEU A 169 9.31 -4.43 -5.11
C LEU A 169 7.95 -5.10 -5.37
N LEU A 170 7.00 -4.78 -4.53
CA LEU A 170 5.68 -5.38 -4.52
C LEU A 170 4.62 -4.35 -4.89
N ARG A 171 3.62 -4.74 -5.69
CA ARG A 171 2.43 -3.93 -5.97
C ARG A 171 1.19 -4.63 -5.46
N GLU A 172 0.47 -3.97 -4.55
CA GLU A 172 -0.80 -4.45 -4.01
C GLU A 172 -1.81 -4.75 -5.10
N ILE A 173 -2.53 -5.86 -4.92
CA ILE A 173 -3.74 -6.19 -5.64
C ILE A 173 -4.93 -5.83 -4.74
N PRO A 174 -5.71 -4.79 -5.07
CA PRO A 174 -6.89 -4.44 -4.28
C PRO A 174 -7.85 -5.62 -4.10
N LYS A 175 -8.43 -5.76 -2.89
CA LYS A 175 -9.31 -6.89 -2.52
C LYS A 175 -10.49 -7.11 -3.48
N ILE A 176 -10.98 -6.05 -4.12
CA ILE A 176 -12.05 -6.16 -5.13
C ILE A 176 -11.65 -7.09 -6.30
N TYR A 177 -10.37 -7.17 -6.63
CA TYR A 177 -9.85 -8.02 -7.71
C TYR A 177 -9.53 -9.45 -7.27
N TRP A 178 -9.67 -9.79 -5.99
CA TRP A 178 -9.40 -11.15 -5.50
C TRP A 178 -10.49 -12.15 -5.92
N LYS A 179 -11.67 -11.64 -6.31
CA LYS A 179 -12.76 -12.46 -6.88
C LYS A 179 -12.56 -12.78 -8.36
N SER A 180 -11.44 -12.35 -8.94
CA SER A 180 -11.08 -12.58 -10.35
C SER A 180 -9.81 -13.39 -10.43
N LYS A 181 -9.60 -14.08 -11.56
CA LYS A 181 -8.36 -14.81 -11.80
C LYS A 181 -7.17 -13.84 -11.82
N PHE A 182 -6.18 -14.10 -10.96
CA PHE A 182 -4.89 -13.41 -11.02
C PHE A 182 -4.15 -13.75 -12.31
N HIS A 183 -3.24 -12.87 -12.72
CA HIS A 183 -2.39 -13.07 -13.90
C HIS A 183 -1.21 -13.99 -13.58
N ILE A 184 -1.51 -15.26 -13.27
CA ILE A 184 -0.56 -16.24 -12.71
C ILE A 184 0.62 -16.59 -13.62
N ASN A 185 0.47 -16.41 -14.93
CA ASN A 185 1.55 -16.64 -15.90
C ASN A 185 2.52 -15.47 -16.04
N LYS A 186 2.21 -14.32 -15.44
CA LYS A 186 2.99 -13.08 -15.59
C LYS A 186 3.80 -12.75 -14.35
N TRP A 187 3.31 -13.12 -13.17
CA TRP A 187 3.84 -12.64 -11.91
C TRP A 187 4.09 -13.79 -10.93
N ASP A 188 5.15 -13.64 -10.15
CA ASP A 188 5.24 -14.27 -8.84
C ASP A 188 4.47 -13.37 -7.83
N PHE A 189 4.01 -13.94 -6.72
CA PHE A 189 3.15 -13.24 -5.77
C PHE A 189 3.72 -13.29 -4.36
N THR A 190 3.46 -12.24 -3.59
CA THR A 190 3.71 -12.22 -2.15
C THR A 190 2.39 -12.08 -1.40
N PHE A 191 2.15 -12.98 -0.46
CA PHE A 191 0.97 -13.02 0.41
C PHE A 191 1.37 -12.61 1.81
N PHE A 192 0.64 -11.64 2.38
CA PHE A 192 0.81 -11.23 3.77
C PHE A 192 -0.17 -12.06 4.58
N HIS A 193 0.22 -13.28 4.90
CA HIS A 193 -0.59 -14.27 5.57
C HIS A 193 -0.58 -14.04 7.08
N TYR A 194 -1.74 -14.19 7.74
CA TYR A 194 -1.86 -13.93 9.18
C TYR A 194 -0.92 -14.84 10.01
N ASP A 195 -0.97 -16.15 9.80
CA ASP A 195 -0.16 -17.09 10.62
C ASP A 195 1.23 -17.41 10.06
N LYS A 196 1.37 -17.40 8.72
CA LYS A 196 2.60 -17.84 8.02
C LYS A 196 3.52 -16.69 7.64
N GLY A 197 3.10 -15.44 7.86
CA GLY A 197 3.87 -14.25 7.49
C GLY A 197 3.92 -14.00 5.99
N PHE A 198 5.08 -13.53 5.51
CA PHE A 198 5.26 -13.24 4.09
C PHE A 198 5.59 -14.51 3.32
N ILE A 199 4.69 -14.89 2.42
CA ILE A 199 4.86 -16.04 1.54
C ILE A 199 5.07 -15.52 0.13
N THR A 200 6.26 -15.71 -0.45
CA THR A 200 6.50 -15.42 -1.87
C THR A 200 6.50 -16.72 -2.67
N LYS A 201 5.56 -16.89 -3.60
CA LYS A 201 5.32 -18.13 -4.39
C LYS A 201 4.71 -17.83 -5.76
N ARG A 202 4.73 -18.85 -6.64
CA ARG A 202 3.83 -18.91 -7.80
C ARG A 202 2.47 -19.46 -7.40
N ILE A 203 1.44 -19.06 -8.13
CA ILE A 203 0.11 -19.64 -8.00
C ILE A 203 -0.05 -20.68 -9.10
N LYS A 204 -0.15 -21.94 -8.70
CA LYS A 204 -0.37 -23.08 -9.60
C LYS A 204 -1.85 -23.25 -9.92
N GLU A 205 -2.70 -23.13 -8.91
CA GLU A 205 -4.16 -23.18 -9.04
C GLU A 205 -4.83 -22.09 -8.22
N HIS A 206 -5.98 -21.61 -8.70
CA HIS A 206 -6.76 -20.59 -8.03
C HIS A 206 -8.25 -20.88 -8.19
N ASN A 207 -8.94 -21.19 -7.11
CA ASN A 207 -10.40 -21.26 -7.06
C ASN A 207 -10.95 -19.89 -6.61
N VAL A 208 -11.57 -19.15 -7.53
CA VAL A 208 -12.09 -17.80 -7.27
C VAL A 208 -13.34 -17.79 -6.40
N ASP A 209 -14.08 -18.89 -6.38
CA ASP A 209 -15.34 -19.01 -5.63
C ASP A 209 -15.06 -19.22 -4.14
N THR A 210 -14.08 -20.08 -3.83
CA THR A 210 -13.68 -20.39 -2.46
C THR A 210 -12.56 -19.49 -1.94
N GLY A 211 -11.74 -18.96 -2.85
CA GLY A 211 -10.51 -18.22 -2.56
C GLY A 211 -9.30 -19.13 -2.30
N ASP A 212 -9.39 -20.43 -2.60
CA ASP A 212 -8.27 -21.37 -2.40
C ASP A 212 -7.20 -21.20 -3.46
N LEU A 213 -5.94 -21.21 -3.03
CA LEU A 213 -4.76 -21.13 -3.89
C LEU A 213 -3.83 -22.30 -3.62
N LEU A 214 -3.45 -23.02 -4.67
CA LEU A 214 -2.32 -23.94 -4.61
C LEU A 214 -1.07 -23.15 -4.96
N LEU A 215 -0.19 -22.98 -3.99
CA LEU A 215 1.07 -22.27 -4.17
C LEU A 215 2.19 -23.25 -4.48
N GLU A 216 3.07 -22.85 -5.39
CA GLU A 216 4.26 -23.61 -5.75
C GLU A 216 5.53 -22.77 -5.59
N SER A 217 6.57 -23.46 -5.11
CA SER A 217 7.95 -22.97 -5.08
C SER A 217 8.55 -23.08 -6.48
N ARG A 218 9.33 -22.08 -6.91
CA ARG A 218 10.11 -22.18 -8.14
C ARG A 218 11.31 -23.10 -8.00
N ASN A 219 11.85 -23.20 -6.78
CA ASN A 219 12.93 -24.14 -6.49
C ASN A 219 12.50 -25.57 -6.86
N PRO A 220 13.31 -26.31 -7.65
CA PRO A 220 12.97 -27.65 -8.11
C PRO A 220 12.97 -28.72 -7.00
N ASP A 221 13.61 -28.46 -5.84
CA ASP A 221 13.57 -29.37 -4.69
C ASP A 221 12.18 -29.34 -4.03
N LYS A 222 11.29 -30.22 -4.49
CA LYS A 222 9.91 -30.35 -3.98
C LYS A 222 9.82 -31.17 -2.70
N ASP A 223 10.89 -31.86 -2.30
CA ASP A 223 10.94 -32.53 -0.99
C ASP A 223 11.14 -31.48 0.10
N GLN A 224 12.02 -30.50 -0.13
CA GLN A 224 12.24 -29.38 0.78
C GLN A 224 11.18 -28.28 0.64
N TYR A 225 10.72 -28.00 -0.58
CA TYR A 225 9.80 -26.89 -0.88
C TYR A 225 8.52 -27.37 -1.58
N PRO A 226 7.71 -28.22 -0.92
CA PRO A 226 6.51 -28.79 -1.51
C PRO A 226 5.46 -27.73 -1.84
N ASP A 227 4.57 -28.06 -2.77
CA ASP A 227 3.39 -27.26 -3.07
C ASP A 227 2.42 -27.35 -1.88
N PHE A 228 1.71 -26.26 -1.56
CA PHE A 228 0.78 -26.22 -0.44
C PHE A 228 -0.38 -25.25 -0.67
N TRP A 229 -1.49 -25.52 0.02
CA TRP A 229 -2.69 -24.70 -0.06
C TRP A 229 -2.66 -23.53 0.95
N ILE A 230 -3.22 -22.40 0.53
CA ILE A 230 -3.67 -21.31 1.40
C ILE A 230 -5.05 -20.83 0.96
N ASN A 231 -5.76 -20.12 1.84
CA ASN A 231 -6.97 -19.41 1.44
C ASN A 231 -6.76 -17.88 1.46
N LEU A 232 -7.30 -17.17 0.47
CA LEU A 232 -7.23 -15.71 0.39
C LEU A 232 -7.82 -15.00 1.61
N LYS A 233 -8.78 -15.61 2.32
CA LYS A 233 -9.34 -15.06 3.58
C LYS A 233 -8.31 -14.99 4.71
N GLU A 234 -7.25 -15.79 4.62
CA GLU A 234 -6.15 -15.84 5.59
C GLU A 234 -5.04 -14.82 5.25
N CYS A 235 -5.25 -14.01 4.21
CA CYS A 235 -4.32 -12.98 3.76
C CYS A 235 -4.84 -11.58 4.08
N ALA A 236 -3.98 -10.75 4.67
CA ALA A 236 -4.26 -9.33 4.84
C ALA A 236 -4.13 -8.57 3.51
N ILE A 237 -3.04 -8.84 2.78
CA ILE A 237 -2.62 -8.18 1.54
C ILE A 237 -2.08 -9.22 0.56
N VAL A 238 -2.34 -9.02 -0.72
CA VAL A 238 -1.79 -9.82 -1.82
C VAL A 238 -1.11 -8.86 -2.79
N CYS A 239 0.11 -9.20 -3.20
CA CYS A 239 0.92 -8.36 -4.07
C CYS A 239 1.44 -9.16 -5.27
N ASN A 240 1.60 -8.48 -6.42
CA ASN A 240 2.48 -8.96 -7.48
C ASN A 240 3.92 -8.57 -7.13
N VAL A 241 4.88 -9.45 -7.39
CA VAL A 241 6.31 -9.11 -7.42
C VAL A 241 6.60 -8.43 -8.75
N VAL A 242 6.85 -7.11 -8.73
CA VAL A 242 7.06 -6.33 -9.96
C VAL A 242 8.52 -6.15 -10.32
N GLU A 243 9.43 -6.25 -9.35
CA GLU A 243 10.87 -6.14 -9.53
C GLU A 243 11.61 -6.93 -8.45
N VAL A 244 12.71 -7.58 -8.84
CA VAL A 244 13.65 -8.25 -7.94
C VAL A 244 14.99 -7.53 -8.06
N ARG A 245 15.51 -7.01 -6.95
CA ARG A 245 16.81 -6.34 -6.90
C ARG A 245 17.79 -7.16 -6.07
N ARG A 246 18.76 -7.74 -6.75
CA ARG A 246 19.87 -8.43 -6.11
C ARG A 246 20.85 -7.42 -5.53
N GLN A 247 21.05 -7.46 -4.21
CA GLN A 247 22.17 -6.72 -3.64
C GLN A 247 23.45 -7.37 -4.13
N LYS A 248 24.25 -6.64 -4.91
CA LYS A 248 25.62 -7.05 -5.19
C LYS A 248 26.33 -7.09 -3.84
N GLY A 249 26.81 -8.28 -3.44
CA GLY A 249 27.66 -8.40 -2.26
C GLY A 249 28.79 -7.38 -2.35
N VAL A 250 28.99 -6.61 -1.28
CA VAL A 250 30.24 -5.89 -1.08
C VAL A 250 31.28 -6.98 -0.89
N TYR A 251 32.00 -7.32 -1.95
CA TYR A 251 33.21 -8.10 -1.84
C TYR A 251 34.21 -7.22 -1.09
N TYR A 252 34.42 -7.53 0.19
CA TYR A 252 35.55 -7.01 0.97
C TYR A 252 36.81 -7.79 0.60
#